data_AF-A0A969NB58-F1
#
_entry.id   AF-A0A969NB58-F1
#
_cell.length_a   1.000
_cell.length_b   1.000
_cell.length_c   1.000
_cell.angle_alpha   90.00
_cell.angle_beta   90.00
_cell.angle_gamma   90.00
#
_symmetry.space_group_name_H-M   'P 1'
#
loop_
_entity.id
_entity.type
_entity.pdbx_description
1 polymer ?
#
loop_
_entity_poly.entity_id
_entity_poly.type
_entity_poly.pdbx_seq_one_letter_code
_entity_poly.pdbx_strand_id
1 'polypeptide(L)'
;MEAETASGEIGLENVEFTIATDIRTASGNIKIDLMKSLTQEMNLSTASGNIKLDYKGNEVKGFFEFIARQDKGKIISPFKFDKEEVIEKDGKNTIRNRLQKVLQVQKFI
;
A
#
# COMPACT_ATOMS: atom_id res chain seq x y z
N MET A 1 8.92 13.15 0.30
CA MET A 1 8.08 13.79 -0.73
C MET A 1 6.64 13.74 -0.27
N GLU A 2 5.87 14.79 -0.50
CA GLU A 2 4.45 14.82 -0.18
C GLU A 2 3.64 15.22 -1.42
N ALA A 3 2.50 14.55 -1.65
CA ALA A 3 1.54 14.94 -2.67
C ALA A 3 0.12 14.76 -2.14
N GLU A 4 -0.70 15.80 -2.29
CA GLU A 4 -2.08 15.80 -1.81
C GLU A 4 -3.03 16.35 -2.87
N THR A 5 -4.22 15.74 -2.98
CA THR A 5 -5.35 16.34 -3.69
C THR A 5 -6.65 16.13 -2.93
N ALA A 6 -7.47 17.19 -2.84
CA ALA A 6 -8.81 17.07 -2.27
C ALA A 6 -9.69 16.12 -3.11
N SER A 7 -9.61 16.21 -4.44
CA SER A 7 -10.37 15.35 -5.33
C SER A 7 -9.65 15.10 -6.65
N GLY A 8 -9.78 13.89 -7.20
CA GLY A 8 -9.24 13.54 -8.51
C GLY A 8 -8.30 12.35 -8.47
N GLU A 9 -7.32 12.32 -9.35
CA GLU A 9 -6.37 11.21 -9.45
C GLU A 9 -4.93 11.70 -9.25
N ILE A 10 -4.16 10.97 -8.45
CA ILE A 10 -2.70 11.07 -8.41
C ILE A 10 -2.15 9.82 -9.11
N GLY A 11 -1.60 10.02 -10.31
CA GLY A 11 -0.96 8.98 -11.12
C GLY A 11 0.55 9.20 -11.18
N LEU A 12 1.33 8.19 -10.81
CA LEU A 12 2.78 8.19 -10.92
C LEU A 12 3.22 6.95 -11.71
N GLU A 13 3.83 7.15 -12.87
CA GLU A 13 4.21 6.07 -13.77
C GLU A 13 5.73 5.93 -13.87
N ASN A 14 6.22 4.69 -13.77
CA ASN A 14 7.65 4.35 -13.85
C ASN A 14 8.52 5.19 -12.91
N VAL A 15 8.09 5.31 -11.65
CA VAL A 15 8.79 6.12 -10.65
C VAL A 15 9.71 5.30 -9.75
N GLU A 16 10.82 5.91 -9.32
CA GLU A 16 11.72 5.40 -8.28
C GLU A 16 11.65 6.34 -7.08
N PHE A 17 11.38 5.79 -5.90
CA PHE A 17 11.34 6.56 -4.66
C PHE A 17 12.63 6.34 -3.87
N THR A 18 13.48 7.36 -3.84
CA THR A 18 14.75 7.35 -3.12
C THR A 18 14.66 7.94 -1.71
N ILE A 19 13.51 8.52 -1.36
CA ILE A 19 13.21 9.08 -0.04
C ILE A 19 11.82 8.65 0.45
N ALA A 20 11.56 8.80 1.75
CA ALA A 20 10.25 8.58 2.33
C ALA A 20 9.17 9.43 1.64
N THR A 21 8.02 8.82 1.37
CA THR A 21 6.97 9.43 0.56
C THR A 21 5.60 9.27 1.18
N ASP A 22 4.81 10.33 1.15
CA ASP A 22 3.44 10.34 1.62
C ASP A 22 2.49 10.92 0.56
N ILE A 23 1.49 10.14 0.14
CA ILE A 23 0.55 10.53 -0.90
C ILE A 23 -0.87 10.34 -0.38
N ARG A 24 -1.65 11.42 -0.42
CA ARG A 24 -3.01 11.43 0.14
C ARG A 24 -4.03 12.02 -0.82
N THR A 25 -5.25 11.52 -0.72
CA THR A 25 -6.41 12.16 -1.33
C THR A 25 -7.64 12.08 -0.45
N ALA A 26 -8.49 13.11 -0.43
CA ALA A 26 -9.75 13.01 0.30
C ALA A 26 -10.79 12.21 -0.49
N SER A 27 -11.01 12.55 -1.76
CA SER A 27 -11.98 11.88 -2.64
C SER A 27 -11.38 11.62 -4.02
N GLY A 28 -10.60 10.54 -4.14
CA GLY A 28 -9.78 10.31 -5.32
C GLY A 28 -9.04 8.98 -5.34
N ASN A 29 -8.44 8.70 -6.49
CA ASN A 29 -7.64 7.50 -6.72
C ASN A 29 -6.14 7.80 -6.69
N ILE A 30 -5.36 6.87 -6.17
CA ILE A 30 -3.91 6.88 -6.24
C ILE A 30 -3.47 5.66 -7.05
N LYS A 31 -2.68 5.88 -8.11
CA LYS A 31 -2.09 4.81 -8.92
C LYS A 31 -0.60 5.04 -9.05
N ILE A 32 0.19 4.04 -8.65
CA ILE A 32 1.65 4.11 -8.68
C ILE A 32 2.19 2.87 -9.37
N ASP A 33 2.91 3.06 -10.47
CA ASP A 33 3.69 2.04 -11.15
C ASP A 33 5.18 2.27 -10.85
N LEU A 34 5.81 1.31 -10.16
CA LEU A 34 7.21 1.41 -9.73
C LEU A 34 8.16 0.96 -10.82
N MET A 35 9.20 1.75 -11.07
CA MET A 35 10.33 1.34 -11.92
C MET A 35 11.26 0.35 -11.19
N LYS A 36 11.37 0.46 -9.85
CA LYS A 36 12.19 -0.41 -8.99
C LYS A 36 11.48 -0.72 -7.68
N SER A 37 11.90 -1.80 -7.02
CA SER A 37 11.44 -2.14 -5.67
C SER A 37 11.64 -0.98 -4.69
N LEU A 38 10.68 -0.81 -3.76
CA LEU A 38 10.83 0.17 -2.70
C LEU A 38 11.99 -0.18 -1.77
N THR A 39 12.80 0.83 -1.46
CA THR A 39 13.85 0.77 -0.43
C THR A 39 13.58 1.72 0.74
N GLN A 40 12.52 2.52 0.63
CA GLN A 40 12.12 3.56 1.58
C GLN A 40 10.67 3.40 1.99
N GLU A 41 10.29 4.04 3.08
CA GLU A 41 8.92 4.07 3.57
C GLU A 41 7.99 4.81 2.59
N MET A 42 6.79 4.27 2.41
CA MET A 42 5.74 4.88 1.60
C MET A 42 4.39 4.74 2.30
N ASN A 43 3.71 5.87 2.46
CA ASN A 43 2.36 5.93 3.00
C ASN A 43 1.40 6.42 1.91
N LEU A 44 0.35 5.65 1.64
CA LEU A 44 -0.68 5.99 0.65
C LEU A 44 -2.04 5.98 1.37
N SER A 45 -2.84 7.03 1.20
CA SER A 45 -4.17 7.07 1.81
C SER A 45 -5.22 7.77 0.96
N THR A 46 -6.43 7.24 0.98
CA THR A 46 -7.63 7.86 0.40
C THR A 46 -8.79 7.71 1.37
N ALA A 47 -9.55 8.77 1.62
CA ALA A 47 -10.75 8.65 2.45
C ALA A 47 -11.92 8.04 1.65
N SER A 48 -11.98 8.34 0.35
CA SER A 48 -12.98 7.80 -0.58
C SER A 48 -12.36 7.62 -1.96
N GLY A 49 -11.99 6.39 -2.30
CA GLY A 49 -11.46 6.03 -3.61
C GLY A 49 -10.59 4.78 -3.55
N ASN A 50 -9.75 4.57 -4.56
CA ASN A 50 -8.93 3.37 -4.69
C ASN A 50 -7.44 3.72 -4.65
N ILE A 51 -6.65 2.79 -4.10
CA ILE A 51 -5.18 2.84 -4.16
C ILE A 51 -4.71 1.61 -4.92
N LYS A 52 -3.92 1.81 -5.98
CA LYS A 52 -3.19 0.75 -6.68
C LYS A 52 -1.69 1.03 -6.61
N LEU A 53 -0.94 0.07 -6.07
CA LEU A 53 0.51 0.05 -6.11
C LEU A 53 0.95 -1.16 -6.93
N ASP A 54 1.56 -0.89 -8.09
CA ASP A 54 2.04 -1.89 -9.03
C ASP A 54 3.57 -1.92 -9.02
N TYR A 55 4.14 -3.07 -8.64
CA TYR A 55 5.59 -3.27 -8.65
C TYR A 55 6.13 -3.56 -10.05
N LYS A 56 5.29 -3.73 -11.08
CA LYS A 56 5.71 -4.00 -12.47
C LYS A 56 6.67 -5.19 -12.61
N GLY A 57 6.50 -6.21 -11.76
CA GLY A 57 7.36 -7.40 -11.71
C GLY A 57 8.63 -7.24 -10.88
N ASN A 58 8.90 -6.05 -10.32
CA ASN A 58 9.98 -5.85 -9.36
C ASN A 58 9.74 -6.65 -8.07
N GLU A 59 10.84 -6.93 -7.36
CA GLU A 59 10.80 -7.64 -6.09
C GLU A 59 9.95 -6.88 -5.07
N VAL A 60 8.99 -7.58 -4.44
CA VAL A 60 8.21 -7.06 -3.32
C VAL A 60 8.90 -7.53 -2.05
N LYS A 61 9.55 -6.62 -1.34
CA LYS A 61 10.24 -6.88 -0.07
C LYS A 61 9.90 -5.84 0.99
N GLY A 62 10.04 -6.21 2.24
CA GLY A 62 9.75 -5.38 3.40
C GLY A 62 8.41 -5.69 4.05
N PHE A 63 7.96 -4.76 4.88
CA PHE A 63 6.73 -4.85 5.63
C PHE A 63 5.64 -4.02 4.96
N PHE A 64 4.45 -4.58 4.83
CA PHE A 64 3.28 -3.95 4.26
C PHE A 64 2.13 -4.04 5.25
N GLU A 65 1.47 -2.91 5.47
CA GLU A 65 0.24 -2.82 6.25
C GLU A 65 -0.86 -2.21 5.39
N PHE A 66 -1.99 -2.89 5.35
CA PHE A 66 -3.17 -2.49 4.59
C PHE A 66 -4.32 -2.26 5.57
N ILE A 67 -4.98 -1.11 5.43
CA ILE A 67 -6.08 -0.72 6.31
C ILE A 67 -7.25 -0.27 5.46
N ALA A 68 -8.43 -0.84 5.70
CA ALA A 68 -9.65 -0.45 5.03
C ALA A 68 -10.86 -0.62 5.95
N ARG A 69 -11.87 0.24 5.84
CA ARG A 69 -13.14 0.05 6.56
C ARG A 69 -13.82 -1.24 6.09
N GLN A 70 -14.27 -2.08 7.03
CA GLN A 70 -14.89 -3.37 6.70
C GLN A 70 -16.17 -3.22 5.88
N ASP A 71 -16.94 -2.14 6.14
CA ASP A 71 -18.23 -1.89 5.51
C ASP A 71 -18.15 -1.17 4.15
N LYS A 72 -16.98 -0.63 3.78
CA LYS A 72 -16.82 0.24 2.60
C LYS A 72 -15.63 -0.10 1.71
N GLY A 73 -14.61 -0.75 2.26
CA GLY A 73 -13.35 -0.98 1.59
C GLY A 73 -13.09 -2.46 1.34
N LYS A 74 -12.16 -2.72 0.43
CA LYS A 74 -11.68 -4.06 0.12
C LYS A 74 -10.17 -4.00 -0.03
N ILE A 75 -9.48 -4.98 0.56
CA ILE A 75 -8.04 -5.14 0.40
C ILE A 75 -7.81 -6.33 -0.54
N ILE A 76 -7.01 -6.12 -1.58
CA ILE A 76 -6.64 -7.16 -2.56
C ILE A 76 -5.13 -7.20 -2.65
N SER A 77 -4.56 -8.39 -2.50
CA SER A 77 -3.13 -8.65 -2.63
C SER A 77 -2.93 -9.93 -3.43
N PRO A 78 -1.96 -9.98 -4.36
CA PRO A 78 -1.56 -11.24 -5.01
C PRO A 78 -0.77 -12.16 -4.06
N PHE A 79 -0.42 -11.67 -2.86
CA PHE A 79 0.25 -12.44 -1.83
C PHE A 79 -0.72 -12.73 -0.68
N LYS A 80 -0.61 -13.94 -0.12
CA LYS A 80 -1.25 -14.29 1.15
C LYS A 80 -0.72 -13.38 2.26
N PHE A 81 -1.62 -12.90 3.11
CA PHE A 81 -1.27 -12.13 4.30
C PHE A 81 -0.76 -13.04 5.42
N ASP A 82 0.18 -12.51 6.21
CA ASP A 82 0.69 -13.22 7.39
C ASP A 82 -0.26 -13.03 8.58
N LYS A 83 -0.97 -11.90 8.62
CA LYS A 83 -1.99 -11.63 9.63
C LYS A 83 -3.13 -10.79 9.06
N GLU A 84 -4.35 -11.22 9.36
CA GLU A 84 -5.59 -10.55 8.98
C GLU A 84 -6.45 -10.40 10.25
N GLU A 85 -6.90 -9.19 10.53
CA GLU A 85 -7.73 -8.92 11.71
C GLU A 85 -8.78 -7.85 11.42
N VAL A 86 -9.87 -7.90 12.17
CA VAL A 86 -10.90 -6.84 12.18
C VAL A 86 -10.80 -6.15 13.54
N ILE A 87 -10.64 -4.83 13.51
CA ILE A 87 -10.51 -3.98 14.68
C ILE A 87 -11.74 -3.08 14.75
N GLU A 88 -12.45 -3.12 15.87
CA GLU A 88 -13.53 -2.18 16.15
C GLU A 88 -12.93 -0.86 16.68
N LYS A 89 -13.30 0.25 16.04
CA LYS A 89 -12.93 1.60 16.45
C LYS A 89 -14.10 2.54 16.24
N ASP A 90 -14.52 3.25 17.27
CA ASP A 90 -15.64 4.20 17.23
C ASP A 90 -16.95 3.59 16.67
N GLY A 91 -17.24 2.34 17.06
CA GLY A 91 -18.39 1.57 16.58
C GLY A 91 -18.32 1.16 15.11
N LYS A 92 -17.13 1.25 14.49
CA LYS A 92 -16.88 0.87 13.10
C LYS A 92 -15.79 -0.19 13.04
N ASN A 93 -16.04 -1.20 12.22
CA ASN A 93 -15.05 -2.25 11.98
C ASN A 93 -14.08 -1.85 10.87
N THR A 94 -12.80 -2.09 11.10
CA THR A 94 -11.70 -1.83 10.17
C THR A 94 -10.93 -3.12 9.95
N ILE A 95 -10.71 -3.49 8.68
CA ILE A 95 -9.85 -4.59 8.28
C ILE A 95 -8.41 -4.09 8.33
N ARG A 96 -7.53 -4.84 9.00
CA ARG A 96 -6.09 -4.59 9.02
C ARG A 96 -5.35 -5.86 8.62
N ASN A 97 -4.71 -5.81 7.45
CA ASN A 97 -3.96 -6.93 6.90
C ASN A 97 -2.47 -6.58 6.85
N ARG A 98 -1.61 -7.53 7.22
CA ARG A 98 -0.16 -7.36 7.20
C ARG A 98 0.53 -8.46 6.41
N LEU A 99 1.60 -8.05 5.73
CA LEU A 99 2.45 -8.92 4.95
C LEU A 99 3.91 -8.52 5.18
N GLN A 100 4.75 -9.49 5.52
CA GLN A 100 6.19 -9.39 5.57
C GLN A 100 6.77 -10.22 4.42
N LYS A 101 7.50 -9.57 3.53
CA LYS A 101 8.31 -10.24 2.51
C LYS A 101 9.79 -10.08 2.88
N VAL A 102 10.37 -11.17 3.36
CA VAL A 102 11.82 -11.27 3.64
C VAL A 102 12.49 -11.91 2.43
N LEU A 103 13.71 -11.46 2.08
CA LEU A 103 14.55 -12.21 1.17
C LEU A 103 14.78 -13.60 1.77
N GLN A 104 14.24 -14.65 1.12
CA GLN A 104 14.64 -16.01 1.45
C GLN A 104 16.07 -16.21 0.94
N VAL A 105 17.04 -16.04 1.82
CA VAL A 105 18.39 -16.57 1.58
C VAL A 105 18.28 -18.08 1.75
N GLN A 106 18.14 -18.81 0.64
CA GLN A 106 18.41 -20.24 0.64
C GLN A 106 19.88 -20.43 1.00
N LYS A 107 20.14 -20.85 2.24
CA LYS A 107 21.45 -21.43 2.60
C LYS A 107 21.55 -22.76 1.86
N PHE A 108 22.37 -22.81 0.83
CA PHE A 108 22.92 -24.06 0.34
C PHE A 108 23.96 -24.51 1.38
N ILE A 109 23.67 -25.64 2.04
CA ILE A 109 24.64 -26.39 2.85
C ILE A 109 25.28 -27.44 1.94
#